data_AF-A0A821PKU0-F1
#
_entry.id   AF-A0A821PKU0-F1
#
_cell.length_a   1.000
_cell.length_b   1.000
_cell.length_c   1.000
_cell.angle_alpha   90.00
_cell.angle_beta   90.00
_cell.angle_gamma   90.00
#
_symmetry.space_group_name_H-M   'P 1'
#
loop_
_entity.id
_entity.type
_entity.pdbx_description
1 polymer ?
#
loop_
_entity_poly.entity_id
_entity_poly.type
_entity_poly.pdbx_seq_one_letter_code
_entity_poly.pdbx_strand_id
1 'polypeptide(L)'
;FSILWSFRVKASIFEIVCDIIDVNNDGYRDCIGSGRQGTLVAFDPRLGKPFWDNSTIKARHSLWNFYNPVILPVDVDQDHINDFLISHGGNPTIPSEIHERDAGCLLIISSRTGNQIGEPFWMPDKKETYMSPVLYGN
;
A
#
# COMPACT_ATOMS: atom_id res chain seq x y z
N PHE A 1 -7.74 -2.38 -30.40
CA PHE A 1 -7.05 -2.82 -29.18
C PHE A 1 -7.96 -3.77 -28.43
N SER A 2 -7.48 -4.94 -28.02
CA SER A 2 -8.21 -5.89 -27.16
C SER A 2 -7.75 -5.72 -25.71
N ILE A 3 -8.70 -5.75 -24.78
CA ILE A 3 -8.38 -5.82 -23.35
C ILE A 3 -7.77 -7.20 -23.07
N LEU A 4 -6.56 -7.23 -22.49
CA LEU A 4 -5.92 -8.48 -22.07
C LEU A 4 -6.59 -9.03 -20.80
N TRP A 5 -6.81 -8.16 -19.82
CA TRP A 5 -7.50 -8.46 -18.56
C TRP A 5 -8.01 -7.18 -17.90
N SER A 6 -8.91 -7.33 -16.94
CA SER A 6 -9.38 -6.25 -16.07
C SER A 6 -9.92 -6.82 -14.76
N PHE A 7 -9.67 -6.15 -13.64
CA PHE A 7 -10.32 -6.44 -12.36
C PHE A 7 -10.78 -5.15 -11.68
N ARG A 8 -11.69 -5.28 -10.71
CA ARG A 8 -12.24 -4.15 -9.97
C ARG A 8 -11.50 -3.94 -8.67
N VAL A 9 -11.37 -2.69 -8.28
CA VAL A 9 -10.83 -2.25 -6.99
C VAL A 9 -11.83 -1.33 -6.31
N LYS A 10 -11.62 -1.08 -5.01
CA LYS A 10 -12.54 -0.30 -4.18
C LYS A 10 -12.74 1.14 -4.69
N ALA A 11 -11.64 1.83 -5.00
CA ALA A 11 -11.65 3.20 -5.51
C ALA A 11 -10.44 3.44 -6.42
N SER A 12 -10.31 4.68 -6.93
CA SER A 12 -9.24 5.04 -7.86
C SER A 12 -7.84 4.77 -7.30
N ILE A 13 -7.08 3.99 -8.06
CA ILE A 13 -5.62 3.87 -7.92
C ILE A 13 -4.99 5.11 -8.56
N PHE A 14 -4.00 5.70 -7.89
CA PHE A 14 -3.20 6.79 -8.46
C PHE A 14 -1.70 6.50 -8.44
N GLU A 15 -1.25 5.45 -7.74
CA GLU A 15 0.10 4.92 -7.83
C GLU A 15 0.07 3.44 -8.21
N ILE A 16 0.94 3.03 -9.14
CA ILE A 16 1.22 1.61 -9.43
C ILE A 16 2.73 1.47 -9.50
N VAL A 17 3.27 0.53 -8.72
CA VAL A 17 4.66 0.13 -8.80
C VAL A 17 4.74 -1.35 -9.11
N CYS A 18 5.56 -1.69 -10.10
CA CYS A 18 5.77 -3.05 -10.58
C CYS A 18 7.26 -3.39 -10.53
N ASP A 19 7.59 -4.66 -10.68
CA ASP A 19 8.97 -5.16 -10.77
C ASP A 19 9.79 -5.01 -9.46
N ILE A 20 9.12 -4.76 -8.34
CA ILE A 20 9.78 -4.56 -7.02
C ILE A 20 9.76 -5.81 -6.15
N ILE A 21 8.85 -6.75 -6.40
CA ILE A 21 8.66 -7.93 -5.55
C ILE A 21 8.01 -9.09 -6.32
N ASP A 22 8.27 -10.32 -5.90
CA ASP A 22 7.54 -11.53 -6.32
C ASP A 22 6.78 -12.00 -5.07
N VAL A 23 5.47 -11.75 -5.02
CA VAL A 23 4.69 -11.93 -3.78
C VAL A 23 4.23 -13.37 -3.56
N ASN A 24 4.24 -14.19 -4.61
CA ASN A 24 3.81 -15.59 -4.55
C ASN A 24 4.98 -16.59 -4.77
N ASN A 25 6.19 -16.10 -4.99
CA ASN A 25 7.40 -16.85 -5.28
C ASN A 25 7.26 -17.76 -6.52
N ASP A 26 6.57 -17.27 -7.56
CA ASP A 26 6.40 -18.00 -8.82
C ASP A 26 7.51 -17.75 -9.85
N GLY A 27 8.48 -16.91 -9.50
CA GLY A 27 9.63 -16.53 -10.33
C GLY A 27 9.40 -15.30 -11.19
N TYR A 28 8.23 -14.65 -11.09
CA TYR A 28 7.90 -13.43 -11.81
C TYR A 28 7.54 -12.30 -10.85
N ARG A 29 7.91 -11.08 -11.23
CA ARG A 29 7.63 -9.91 -10.40
C ARG A 29 6.21 -9.39 -10.60
N ASP A 30 5.62 -8.97 -9.50
CA ASP A 30 4.25 -8.50 -9.38
C ASP A 30 4.16 -6.98 -9.27
N CYS A 31 2.93 -6.48 -9.22
CA CYS A 31 2.63 -5.07 -9.02
C CYS A 31 1.86 -4.83 -7.73
N ILE A 32 2.12 -3.69 -7.09
CA ILE A 32 1.31 -3.13 -6.02
C ILE A 32 0.64 -1.86 -6.55
N GLY A 33 -0.68 -1.81 -6.47
CA GLY A 33 -1.48 -0.63 -6.76
C GLY A 33 -2.02 0.00 -5.48
N SER A 34 -1.87 1.30 -5.32
CA SER A 34 -2.36 2.04 -4.15
C SER A 34 -3.08 3.34 -4.54
N GLY A 35 -3.98 3.78 -3.67
CA GLY A 35 -4.67 5.04 -3.89
C GLY A 35 -5.78 5.37 -2.92
N ARG A 36 -6.90 5.87 -3.47
CA ARG A 36 -7.96 6.51 -2.69
C ARG A 36 -8.73 5.54 -1.80
N GLN A 37 -9.29 6.05 -0.71
CA GLN A 37 -10.22 5.31 0.17
C GLN A 37 -9.65 3.96 0.63
N GLY A 38 -8.36 3.94 0.92
CA GLY A 38 -7.61 2.81 1.41
C GLY A 38 -7.33 1.78 0.33
N THR A 39 -7.56 2.07 -0.95
CA THR A 39 -7.30 1.10 -2.03
C THR A 39 -5.83 0.69 -2.01
N LEU A 40 -5.59 -0.61 -1.80
CA LEU A 40 -4.29 -1.25 -1.85
C LEU A 40 -4.50 -2.70 -2.32
N VAL A 41 -3.72 -3.12 -3.30
CA VAL A 41 -3.84 -4.44 -3.93
C VAL A 41 -2.47 -4.87 -4.46
N ALA A 42 -2.11 -6.14 -4.27
CA ALA A 42 -1.07 -6.79 -5.05
C ALA A 42 -1.70 -7.66 -6.13
N PHE A 43 -1.13 -7.65 -7.34
CA PHE A 43 -1.68 -8.40 -8.46
C PHE A 43 -0.61 -8.82 -9.46
N ASP A 44 -0.87 -9.93 -10.14
CA ASP A 44 -0.07 -10.42 -11.26
C ASP A 44 -0.39 -9.60 -12.52
N PRO A 45 0.55 -8.82 -13.09
CA PRO A 45 0.31 -8.01 -14.26
C PRO A 45 0.18 -8.81 -15.56
N ARG A 46 0.59 -10.09 -15.59
CA ARG A 46 0.45 -10.96 -16.77
C ARG A 46 -0.97 -11.49 -16.88
N LEU A 47 -1.59 -11.76 -15.74
CA LEU A 47 -2.91 -12.40 -15.65
C LEU A 47 -4.05 -11.44 -15.25
N GLY A 48 -3.72 -10.26 -14.69
CA GLY A 48 -4.73 -9.36 -14.13
C GLY A 48 -5.42 -9.94 -12.91
N LYS A 49 -4.69 -10.70 -12.10
CA LYS A 49 -5.25 -11.45 -10.97
C LYS A 49 -4.73 -10.86 -9.65
N PRO A 50 -5.62 -10.33 -8.79
CA PRO A 50 -5.24 -9.94 -7.43
C PRO A 50 -4.81 -11.14 -6.59
N PHE A 51 -3.80 -10.96 -5.74
CA PHE A 51 -3.39 -11.93 -4.72
C PHE A 51 -4.15 -11.72 -3.42
N TRP A 52 -4.20 -10.47 -2.97
CA TRP A 52 -4.85 -10.03 -1.74
C TRP A 52 -5.25 -8.56 -1.88
N ASP A 53 -6.08 -8.11 -0.93
CA ASP A 53 -6.51 -6.72 -0.81
C ASP A 53 -6.29 -6.18 0.62
N ASN A 54 -6.70 -4.94 0.84
CA ASN A 54 -6.56 -4.22 2.11
C ASN A 54 -7.47 -4.69 3.26
N SER A 55 -8.24 -5.77 3.11
CA SER A 55 -9.29 -6.15 4.07
C SER A 55 -8.77 -6.54 5.45
N THR A 56 -7.51 -6.96 5.54
CA THR A 56 -6.87 -7.42 6.79
C THR A 56 -6.06 -6.34 7.51
N ILE A 57 -6.01 -5.12 6.96
CA ILE A 57 -5.29 -3.98 7.57
C ILE A 57 -6.14 -3.39 8.70
N LYS A 58 -5.67 -3.55 9.94
CA LYS A 58 -6.40 -3.14 11.16
C LYS A 58 -6.49 -1.63 11.31
N ALA A 59 -5.42 -0.91 11.01
CA ALA A 59 -5.35 0.54 11.16
C ALA A 59 -5.96 1.31 9.98
N ARG A 60 -6.70 0.63 9.13
CA ARG A 60 -7.26 1.21 7.91
C ARG A 60 -8.41 2.15 8.26
N HIS A 61 -8.22 3.42 7.95
CA HIS A 61 -9.32 4.36 7.86
C HIS A 61 -9.88 4.33 6.43
N SER A 62 -11.16 3.99 6.29
CA SER A 62 -11.77 3.67 5.00
C SER A 62 -11.79 4.82 3.99
N LEU A 63 -11.63 6.06 4.47
CA LEU A 63 -11.59 7.29 3.67
C LEU A 63 -10.17 7.76 3.38
N TRP A 64 -9.15 7.31 4.11
CA TRP A 64 -7.78 7.76 3.90
C TRP A 64 -7.16 7.13 2.66
N ASN A 65 -6.04 7.65 2.17
CA ASN A 65 -5.33 7.09 1.01
C ASN A 65 -4.19 6.16 1.44
N PHE A 66 -3.76 5.30 0.52
CA PHE A 66 -2.41 4.72 0.53
C PHE A 66 -1.60 5.37 -0.59
N TYR A 67 -0.29 5.55 -0.36
CA TYR A 67 0.65 6.09 -1.34
C TYR A 67 1.63 5.00 -1.81
N ASN A 68 2.75 5.36 -2.41
CA ASN A 68 3.66 4.38 -2.99
C ASN A 68 4.43 3.60 -1.89
N PRO A 69 4.49 2.26 -1.94
CA PRO A 69 5.24 1.48 -0.97
C PRO A 69 6.76 1.53 -1.23
N VAL A 70 7.54 1.17 -0.20
CA VAL A 70 8.96 0.81 -0.33
C VAL A 70 9.18 -0.60 0.22
N ILE A 71 9.88 -1.44 -0.53
CA ILE A 71 10.25 -2.78 -0.05
C ILE A 71 11.33 -2.64 1.01
N LEU A 72 11.13 -3.32 2.15
CA LEU A 72 12.09 -3.36 3.23
C LEU A 72 13.25 -4.31 2.87
N PRO A 73 14.49 -4.04 3.32
CA PRO A 73 15.64 -4.92 3.08
C PRO A 73 15.59 -6.20 3.95
N VAL A 74 14.51 -6.40 4.69
CA VAL A 74 14.29 -7.52 5.62
C VAL A 74 12.90 -8.09 5.44
N ASP A 75 12.79 -9.39 5.65
CA ASP A 75 11.54 -10.13 5.84
C ASP A 75 11.18 -10.07 7.33
N VAL A 76 10.11 -9.35 7.67
CA VAL A 76 9.71 -9.03 9.04
C VAL A 76 8.85 -10.14 9.62
N ASP A 77 7.96 -10.75 8.83
CA ASP A 77 7.09 -11.85 9.28
C ASP A 77 7.69 -13.25 9.09
N GLN A 78 8.89 -13.35 8.51
CA GLN A 78 9.69 -14.56 8.32
C GLN A 78 9.05 -15.59 7.38
N ASP A 79 8.29 -15.14 6.38
CA ASP A 79 7.62 -16.01 5.43
C ASP A 79 8.43 -16.32 4.15
N HIS A 80 9.67 -15.82 4.09
CA HIS A 80 10.62 -15.88 2.97
C HIS A 80 10.37 -14.87 1.84
N ILE A 81 9.51 -13.87 2.04
CA ILE A 81 9.30 -12.76 1.12
C ILE A 81 9.48 -11.45 1.90
N ASN A 82 10.30 -10.52 1.39
CA ASN A 82 10.47 -9.23 2.04
C ASN A 82 9.16 -8.46 2.12
N ASP A 83 8.96 -7.70 3.20
CA ASP A 83 7.76 -6.89 3.43
C ASP A 83 7.90 -5.48 2.89
N PHE A 84 6.82 -4.68 2.94
CA PHE A 84 6.87 -3.29 2.53
C PHE A 84 6.36 -2.33 3.58
N LEU A 85 6.93 -1.12 3.57
CA LEU A 85 6.46 0.02 4.34
C LEU A 85 5.62 0.92 3.44
N ILE A 86 4.47 1.36 3.93
CA ILE A 86 3.56 2.23 3.20
C ILE A 86 2.96 3.30 4.13
N SER A 87 2.76 4.50 3.60
CA SER A 87 2.05 5.57 4.30
C SER A 87 0.54 5.46 4.09
N HIS A 88 -0.21 5.63 5.19
CA HIS A 88 -1.66 5.70 5.21
C HIS A 88 -2.12 7.03 5.83
N GLY A 89 -2.92 7.80 5.11
CA GLY A 89 -3.34 9.14 5.53
C GLY A 89 -3.95 9.92 4.38
N GLY A 90 -4.32 11.16 4.62
CA GLY A 90 -4.98 11.97 3.59
C GLY A 90 -6.45 11.61 3.48
N ASN A 91 -7.35 12.36 4.13
CA ASN A 91 -8.78 12.25 3.92
C ASN A 91 -9.25 13.23 2.83
N PRO A 92 -9.45 12.77 1.57
CA PRO A 92 -9.82 13.63 0.47
C PRO A 92 -11.26 14.15 0.56
N THR A 93 -12.07 13.69 1.52
CA THR A 93 -13.44 14.17 1.70
C THR A 93 -13.51 15.45 2.52
N ILE A 94 -12.41 15.85 3.18
CA ILE A 94 -12.39 17.07 3.97
C ILE A 94 -11.77 18.21 3.14
N PRO A 95 -12.40 19.40 3.08
CA PRO A 95 -11.89 20.51 2.28
C PRO A 95 -10.48 20.96 2.70
N SER A 96 -9.71 21.48 1.75
CA SER A 96 -8.29 21.85 1.91
C SER A 96 -8.05 23.04 2.83
N GLU A 97 -9.06 23.89 3.02
CA GLU A 97 -9.05 25.05 3.91
C GLU A 97 -9.15 24.68 5.38
N ILE A 98 -9.54 23.45 5.70
CA ILE A 98 -9.56 22.96 7.07
C ILE A 98 -8.22 22.31 7.36
N HIS A 99 -7.44 22.90 8.26
CA HIS A 99 -6.07 22.46 8.55
C HIS A 99 -5.94 21.56 9.79
N GLU A 100 -7.02 21.41 10.57
CA GLU A 100 -7.12 20.37 11.60
C GLU A 100 -7.47 19.05 10.89
N ARG A 101 -6.51 18.13 10.94
CA ARG A 101 -6.52 16.84 10.24
C ARG A 101 -6.09 15.76 11.22
N ASP A 102 -6.58 14.55 11.01
CA ASP A 102 -6.07 13.38 11.70
C ASP A 102 -4.61 13.13 11.32
N ALA A 103 -3.83 12.62 12.27
CA ALA A 103 -2.45 12.22 12.00
C ALA A 103 -2.43 11.05 11.02
N GLY A 104 -1.54 11.09 10.03
CA GLY A 104 -1.25 9.91 9.20
C GLY A 104 -0.42 8.87 9.97
N CYS A 105 -0.18 7.73 9.34
CA CYS A 105 0.71 6.71 9.88
C CYS A 105 1.51 5.99 8.79
N LEU A 106 2.59 5.31 9.19
CA LEU A 106 3.24 4.28 8.39
C LEU A 106 2.79 2.92 8.87
N LEU A 107 2.60 2.00 7.94
CA LEU A 107 2.26 0.60 8.18
C LEU A 107 3.31 -0.29 7.52
N ILE A 108 3.71 -1.35 8.22
CA ILE A 108 4.42 -2.47 7.61
C ILE A 108 3.35 -3.48 7.17
N ILE A 109 3.43 -3.92 5.92
CA ILE A 109 2.49 -4.85 5.33
C ILE A 109 3.25 -6.06 4.80
N SER A 110 2.76 -7.25 5.14
CA SER A 110 3.21 -8.52 4.60
C SER A 110 3.00 -8.55 3.10
N SER A 111 4.07 -8.67 2.32
CA SER A 111 3.97 -8.65 0.86
C SER A 111 3.22 -9.84 0.31
N ARG A 112 3.35 -11.01 0.95
CA ARG A 112 2.64 -12.22 0.53
C ARG A 112 1.15 -12.18 0.82
N THR A 113 0.76 -11.59 1.95
CA THR A 113 -0.60 -11.76 2.48
C THR A 113 -1.44 -10.49 2.50
N GLY A 114 -0.82 -9.31 2.38
CA GLY A 114 -1.49 -8.01 2.55
C GLY A 114 -1.80 -7.67 4.00
N ASN A 115 -1.40 -8.51 4.96
CA ASN A 115 -1.66 -8.31 6.37
C ASN A 115 -0.79 -7.21 6.96
N GLN A 116 -1.37 -6.39 7.82
CA GLN A 116 -0.59 -5.45 8.63
C GLN A 116 0.28 -6.21 9.65
N ILE A 117 1.56 -5.87 9.69
CA ILE A 117 2.54 -6.37 10.66
C ILE A 117 2.72 -5.31 11.75
N GLY A 118 2.40 -5.67 13.00
CA GLY A 118 2.56 -4.79 14.16
C GLY A 118 1.56 -3.62 14.23
N GLU A 119 1.89 -2.65 15.08
CA GLU A 119 1.10 -1.43 15.29
C GLU A 119 1.50 -0.30 14.33
N PRO A 120 0.59 0.66 14.04
CA PRO A 120 0.91 1.80 13.20
C PRO A 120 1.96 2.72 13.79
N PHE A 121 2.84 3.24 12.94
CA PHE A 121 3.77 4.31 13.28
C PHE A 121 3.13 5.65 12.95
N TRP A 122 2.47 6.27 13.93
CA TRP A 122 1.83 7.58 13.77
C TRP A 122 2.85 8.66 13.44
N MET A 123 2.48 9.60 12.55
CA MET A 123 3.32 10.74 12.22
C MET A 123 3.69 11.52 13.50
N PRO A 124 4.98 11.78 13.77
CA PRO A 124 5.43 12.32 15.05
C PRO A 124 4.98 13.77 15.29
N ASP A 125 4.74 14.52 14.23
CA ASP A 125 4.18 15.88 14.28
C ASP A 125 2.65 15.91 14.48
N LYS A 126 2.02 14.73 14.54
CA LYS A 126 0.57 14.52 14.63
C LYS A 126 -0.20 15.17 13.47
N LYS A 127 0.43 15.28 12.30
CA LYS A 127 -0.18 15.80 11.09
C LYS A 127 -0.47 14.71 10.08
N GLU A 128 -1.32 15.06 9.13
CA GLU A 128 -1.66 14.22 8.00
C GLU A 128 -0.45 14.02 7.09
N THR A 129 -0.38 12.86 6.42
CA THR A 129 0.65 12.59 5.41
C THR A 129 0.04 12.45 4.02
N TYR A 130 0.71 13.08 3.05
CA TYR A 130 0.47 12.94 1.62
C TYR A 130 1.70 12.39 0.88
N MET A 131 2.68 11.88 1.64
CA MET A 131 4.01 11.54 1.14
C MET A 131 4.23 10.05 1.20
N SER A 132 4.67 9.48 0.09
CA SER A 132 5.22 8.13 0.06
C SER A 132 6.50 8.05 0.92
N PRO A 133 6.72 6.95 1.66
CA PRO A 133 8.02 6.70 2.27
C PRO A 133 9.12 6.67 1.19
N VAL A 134 10.32 7.11 1.57
CA VAL A 134 11.52 7.03 0.73
C VAL A 134 12.57 6.26 1.51
N LEU A 135 13.03 5.15 0.95
CA LEU A 135 14.14 4.40 1.51
C LEU A 135 15.45 5.02 1.00
N TYR A 136 16.21 5.65 1.89
CA TYR A 136 17.55 6.13 1.58
C TYR A 136 18.54 4.98 1.79
N GLY A 137 19.14 4.50 0.70
CA GLY A 137 20.24 3.54 0.73
C GLY A 137 21.60 4.24 0.62
N ASN A 138 22.66 3.54 1.03
CA ASN A 138 24.03 3.82 0.58
C ASN A 138 24.34 2.99 -0.67
#